data_AF-A0A7S3LEJ2-F1
#
_entry.id   AF-A0A7S3LEJ2-F1
#
_cell.length_a   1.000
_cell.length_b   1.000
_cell.length_c   1.000
_cell.angle_alpha   90.00
_cell.angle_beta   90.00
_cell.angle_gamma   90.00
#
_symmetry.space_group_name_H-M   'P 1'
#
loop_
_entity.id
_entity.type
_entity.pdbx_description
1 polymer ?
#
loop_
_entity_poly.entity_id
_entity_poly.type
_entity_poly.pdbx_seq_one_letter_code
_entity_poly.pdbx_strand_id
1 'polypeptide(L)'
;VDRYMPNDFYLELIRLYTQNRTEVVNVTIFSESDSFEPFAAFSNYNLALDTDPLLVWDALLASDIAIISKSSFSLVPAWLRNHGRVVSGPQYHTLLPGWEFINHWDEGRRKREINRLATQCPPQ
;
A
#
# COMPACT_ATOMS: atom_id res chain seq x y z
N VAL A 1 -12.91 -7.47 5.78
CA VAL A 1 -12.79 -6.27 6.64
C VAL A 1 -11.41 -6.14 7.29
N ASP A 2 -10.83 -7.20 7.87
CA ASP A 2 -9.58 -7.08 8.65
C ASP A 2 -8.26 -6.94 7.84
N ARG A 3 -8.35 -6.93 6.49
CA ARG A 3 -7.22 -6.77 5.56
C ARG A 3 -7.03 -5.33 5.08
N TYR A 4 -8.08 -4.53 5.14
CA TYR A 4 -8.10 -3.21 4.55
C TYR A 4 -7.29 -2.21 5.40
N MET A 5 -6.60 -1.31 4.71
CA MET A 5 -5.94 -0.15 5.30
C MET A 5 -6.46 1.09 4.56
N PRO A 6 -6.93 2.11 5.28
CA PRO A 6 -7.44 3.31 4.64
C PRO A 6 -6.39 4.05 3.80
N ASN A 7 -6.82 4.86 2.84
CA ASN A 7 -5.94 5.60 1.91
C ASN A 7 -4.96 6.52 2.65
N ASP A 8 -5.40 7.13 3.76
CA ASP A 8 -4.57 7.95 4.64
C ASP A 8 -3.29 7.25 5.11
N PHE A 9 -3.30 5.91 5.23
CA PHE A 9 -2.12 5.11 5.59
C PHE A 9 -1.00 5.35 4.62
N TYR A 10 -1.36 5.16 3.35
CA TYR A 10 -0.43 5.05 2.25
C TYR A 10 0.06 6.45 1.93
N LEU A 11 -0.79 7.47 2.10
CA LEU A 11 -0.38 8.86 2.02
C LEU A 11 0.63 9.24 3.12
N GLU A 12 0.42 8.80 4.37
CA GLU A 12 1.40 9.01 5.46
C GLU A 12 2.73 8.32 5.15
N LEU A 13 2.70 7.08 4.64
CA LEU A 13 3.90 6.35 4.22
C LEU A 13 4.61 7.03 3.04
N ILE A 14 3.88 7.41 1.99
CA ILE A 14 4.44 8.11 0.84
C ILE A 14 5.12 9.40 1.31
N ARG A 15 4.50 10.18 2.19
CA ARG A 15 5.12 11.38 2.77
C ARG A 15 6.40 11.04 3.54
N LEU A 16 6.37 10.03 4.40
CA LEU A 16 7.54 9.60 5.17
C LEU A 16 8.75 9.29 4.27
N TYR A 17 8.53 8.62 3.14
CA TYR A 17 9.60 8.23 2.23
C TYR A 17 9.97 9.27 1.17
N THR A 18 9.15 10.31 0.95
CA THR A 18 9.40 11.37 -0.04
C THR A 18 9.83 12.71 0.56
N GLN A 19 9.35 13.08 1.75
CA GLN A 19 9.42 14.45 2.29
C GLN A 19 10.84 15.00 2.52
N ASN A 20 11.83 14.13 2.73
CA ASN A 20 13.21 14.52 3.02
C ASN A 20 14.20 14.17 1.89
N ARG A 21 13.70 13.85 0.69
CA ARG A 21 14.57 13.51 -0.44
C ARG A 21 14.87 14.74 -1.29
N THR A 22 16.14 14.86 -1.69
CA THR A 22 16.61 15.91 -2.61
C THR A 22 16.31 15.58 -4.08
N GLU A 23 16.01 14.32 -4.37
CA GLU A 23 15.71 13.81 -5.71
C GLU A 23 14.20 13.76 -5.95
N VAL A 24 13.80 13.87 -7.21
CA VAL A 24 12.41 13.68 -7.62
C VAL A 24 12.04 12.21 -7.41
N VAL A 25 11.10 11.95 -6.50
CA VAL A 25 10.58 10.59 -6.28
C VAL A 25 9.37 10.36 -7.16
N ASN A 26 9.44 9.36 -8.04
CA ASN A 26 8.30 8.95 -8.83
C ASN A 26 7.47 7.93 -8.04
N VAL A 27 6.18 8.19 -7.84
CA VAL A 27 5.29 7.33 -7.07
C VAL A 27 4.20 6.78 -7.99
N THR A 28 4.13 5.46 -8.06
CA THR A 28 3.10 4.74 -8.82
C THR A 28 2.27 3.92 -7.86
N ILE A 29 0.95 4.02 -7.99
CA ILE A 29 -0.03 3.38 -7.12
C ILE A 29 -0.84 2.42 -7.96
N PHE A 30 -0.84 1.16 -7.55
CA PHE A 30 -1.63 0.10 -8.14
C PHE A 30 -2.75 -0.33 -7.19
N SER A 31 -3.97 -0.46 -7.70
CA SER A 31 -5.12 -0.96 -6.93
C SER A 31 -6.19 -1.53 -7.85
N GLU A 32 -7.15 -2.25 -7.28
CA GLU A 32 -8.45 -2.52 -7.92
C GLU A 32 -9.32 -1.25 -7.83
N SER A 33 -10.15 -1.00 -8.84
CA SER A 33 -11.12 0.11 -8.83
C SER A 33 -12.28 -0.12 -7.87
N ASP A 34 -12.61 -1.39 -7.60
CA ASP A 34 -13.54 -1.77 -6.53
C ASP A 34 -12.86 -1.64 -5.17
N SER A 35 -13.05 -0.48 -4.54
CA SER A 35 -12.43 -0.12 -3.26
C SER A 35 -13.44 0.57 -2.36
N PHE A 36 -13.26 0.39 -1.05
CA PHE A 36 -14.05 1.08 -0.02
C PHE A 36 -13.86 2.60 -0.02
N GLU A 37 -12.78 3.10 -0.62
CA GLU A 37 -12.46 4.52 -0.69
C GLU A 37 -12.20 4.99 -2.12
N PRO A 38 -12.62 6.23 -2.45
CA PRO A 38 -12.27 6.85 -3.72
C PRO A 38 -10.78 7.19 -3.78
N PHE A 39 -10.19 7.12 -4.97
CA PHE A 39 -8.77 7.37 -5.20
C PHE A 39 -8.42 8.84 -5.47
N ALA A 40 -9.35 9.78 -5.27
CA ALA A 40 -9.13 11.20 -5.53
C ALA A 40 -7.94 11.79 -4.74
N ALA A 41 -7.67 11.27 -3.54
CA ALA A 41 -6.53 11.69 -2.72
C ALA A 41 -5.16 11.36 -3.35
N PHE A 42 -5.14 10.50 -4.38
CA PHE A 42 -3.94 10.10 -5.09
C PHE A 42 -3.76 10.78 -6.45
N SER A 43 -4.54 11.83 -6.76
CA SER A 43 -4.53 12.50 -8.07
C SER A 43 -3.17 13.09 -8.51
N ASN A 44 -2.26 13.29 -7.56
CA ASN A 44 -0.93 13.83 -7.81
C ASN A 44 0.14 12.73 -8.02
N TYR A 45 -0.27 11.47 -8.07
CA TYR A 45 0.61 10.31 -8.29
C TYR A 45 0.20 9.56 -9.56
N ASN A 46 1.05 8.67 -10.05
CA ASN A 46 0.68 7.81 -11.18
C ASN A 46 -0.25 6.72 -10.67
N LEU A 47 -1.56 6.90 -10.85
CA LEU A 47 -2.57 5.93 -10.43
C LEU A 47 -2.91 4.97 -11.58
N ALA A 48 -2.73 3.69 -11.33
CA ALA A 48 -3.07 2.61 -12.26
C ALA A 48 -4.06 1.65 -11.58
N LEU A 49 -5.32 1.68 -12.04
CA LEU A 49 -6.39 0.81 -11.53
C LEU A 49 -6.59 -0.40 -12.45
N ASP A 50 -6.99 -1.54 -11.88
CA ASP A 50 -7.34 -2.77 -12.60
C ASP A 50 -6.32 -3.21 -13.65
N THR A 51 -5.04 -3.01 -13.34
CA THR A 51 -3.91 -3.29 -14.24
C THR A 51 -3.57 -4.78 -14.25
N ASP A 52 -2.97 -5.25 -15.34
CA ASP A 52 -2.43 -6.61 -15.43
C ASP A 52 -1.46 -6.89 -14.26
N PRO A 53 -1.70 -7.94 -13.45
CA PRO A 53 -0.81 -8.38 -12.38
C PRO A 53 0.67 -8.47 -12.76
N LEU A 54 0.98 -8.88 -14.00
CA LEU A 54 2.36 -8.99 -14.50
C LEU A 54 3.05 -7.62 -14.53
N LEU A 55 2.35 -6.58 -14.98
CA LEU A 55 2.89 -5.21 -15.01
C LEU A 55 3.10 -4.66 -13.61
N VAL A 56 2.22 -5.01 -12.66
CA VAL A 56 2.39 -4.64 -11.25
C VAL A 56 3.65 -5.31 -10.69
N TRP A 57 3.88 -6.58 -11.02
CA TRP A 57 5.10 -7.28 -10.60
C TRP A 57 6.36 -6.67 -11.20
N ASP A 58 6.37 -6.36 -12.49
CA ASP A 58 7.50 -5.70 -13.14
C ASP A 58 7.81 -4.34 -12.49
N ALA A 59 6.78 -3.56 -12.18
CA ALA A 59 6.94 -2.28 -11.50
C ALA A 59 7.47 -2.44 -10.06
N LEU A 60 6.97 -3.42 -9.31
CA LEU A 60 7.46 -3.72 -7.96
C LEU A 60 8.93 -4.15 -7.98
N LEU A 61 9.31 -4.98 -8.95
CA LEU A 61 10.68 -5.46 -9.13
C LEU A 61 11.68 -4.36 -9.50
N ALA A 62 11.23 -3.34 -10.24
CA ALA A 62 12.04 -2.21 -10.63
C ALA A 62 12.08 -1.08 -9.58
N SER A 63 11.28 -1.16 -8.52
CA SER A 63 11.13 -0.09 -7.54
C SER A 63 12.24 -0.07 -6.48
N ASP A 64 12.67 1.12 -6.06
CA ASP A 64 13.58 1.28 -4.92
C ASP A 64 12.89 1.00 -3.58
N ILE A 65 11.59 1.30 -3.50
CA ILE A 65 10.75 1.10 -2.33
C ILE A 65 9.39 0.55 -2.78
N ALA A 66 9.01 -0.60 -2.24
CA ALA A 66 7.70 -1.19 -2.42
C ALA A 66 6.89 -1.09 -1.13
N ILE A 67 5.76 -0.37 -1.16
CA ILE A 67 4.78 -0.33 -0.07
C ILE A 67 3.63 -1.26 -0.44
N ILE A 68 3.35 -2.24 0.41
CA ILE A 68 2.40 -3.30 0.11
C ILE A 68 1.33 -3.46 1.19
N SER A 69 0.11 -3.74 0.74
CA SER A 69 -1.02 -4.05 1.61
C SER A 69 -0.96 -5.48 2.13
N LYS A 70 -1.88 -5.83 3.02
CA LYS A 70 -2.06 -7.18 3.55
C LYS A 70 -2.76 -8.08 2.54
N SER A 71 -2.04 -8.49 1.49
CA SER A 71 -2.55 -9.32 0.39
C SER A 71 -1.70 -10.57 0.18
N SER A 72 -2.30 -11.63 -0.39
CA SER A 72 -1.53 -12.79 -0.88
C SER A 72 -0.60 -12.40 -2.03
N PHE A 73 -0.93 -11.33 -2.75
CA PHE A 73 -0.09 -10.71 -3.78
C PHE A 73 1.28 -10.26 -3.21
N SER A 74 1.31 -9.91 -1.93
CA SER A 74 2.48 -9.44 -1.21
C SER A 74 3.54 -10.53 -1.00
N LEU A 75 3.22 -11.81 -1.17
CA LEU A 75 4.19 -12.91 -1.00
C LEU A 75 5.24 -12.96 -2.12
N VAL A 76 4.97 -12.35 -3.28
CA VAL A 76 5.84 -12.42 -4.46
C VAL A 76 7.08 -11.51 -4.35
N PRO A 77 6.98 -10.22 -3.95
CA PRO A 77 8.16 -9.38 -3.65
C PRO A 77 9.07 -9.99 -2.58
N ALA A 78 8.50 -10.80 -1.68
CA ALA A 78 9.19 -11.50 -0.61
C ALA A 78 10.19 -12.55 -1.14
N TRP A 79 9.87 -13.14 -2.30
CA TRP A 79 10.71 -14.13 -2.97
C TRP A 79 11.85 -13.51 -3.78
N LEU A 80 11.68 -12.28 -4.26
CA LEU A 80 12.51 -11.75 -5.35
C LEU A 80 13.78 -11.02 -4.90
N ARG A 81 13.96 -10.81 -3.59
CA ARG A 81 15.20 -10.59 -2.81
C ARG A 81 16.33 -9.70 -3.35
N ASN A 82 16.20 -9.04 -4.50
CA ASN A 82 17.39 -8.54 -5.19
C ASN A 82 17.53 -7.03 -5.20
N HIS A 83 16.46 -6.21 -5.25
CA HIS A 83 16.64 -4.75 -5.30
C HIS A 83 15.48 -4.02 -4.61
N GLY A 84 15.78 -3.19 -3.60
CA GLY A 84 14.82 -2.28 -2.96
C GLY A 84 14.42 -2.61 -1.52
N ARG A 85 13.73 -1.66 -0.88
CA ARG A 85 13.16 -1.79 0.47
C ARG A 85 11.69 -2.18 0.37
N VAL A 86 11.28 -3.23 1.09
CA VAL A 86 9.88 -3.62 1.18
C VAL A 86 9.30 -3.16 2.52
N VAL A 87 8.23 -2.37 2.44
CA VAL A 87 7.55 -1.77 3.59
C VAL A 87 6.15 -2.36 3.67
N SER A 88 5.79 -2.85 4.85
CA SER A 88 4.47 -3.41 5.10
C SER A 88 3.85 -2.92 6.40
N GLY A 89 2.52 -2.72 6.36
CA GLY A 89 1.69 -2.64 7.57
C GLY A 89 1.39 -4.02 8.20
N PRO A 90 0.49 -4.09 9.20
CA PRO A 90 0.05 -5.32 9.86
C PRO A 90 -0.22 -6.52 8.94
N GLN A 91 0.47 -7.64 9.15
CA GLN A 91 0.37 -8.87 8.34
C GLN A 91 -0.09 -10.11 9.15
N TYR A 92 -0.59 -11.15 8.47
CA TYR A 92 -0.99 -12.42 9.10
C TYR A 92 0.15 -13.44 9.19
N HIS A 93 1.26 -13.20 8.49
CA HIS A 93 2.41 -14.08 8.46
C HIS A 93 3.64 -13.37 9.01
N THR A 94 4.64 -14.16 9.42
CA THR A 94 5.94 -13.65 9.81
C THR A 94 6.56 -12.92 8.62
N LEU A 95 7.01 -11.69 8.85
CA LEU A 95 7.71 -10.90 7.85
C LEU A 95 8.97 -11.64 7.40
N LEU A 96 9.26 -11.58 6.10
CA LEU A 96 10.50 -12.16 5.60
C LEU A 96 11.71 -11.32 6.00
N PRO A 97 12.91 -11.93 6.11
CA PRO A 97 14.13 -11.18 6.44
C PRO A 97 14.35 -10.00 5.49
N GLY A 98 14.62 -8.81 6.05
CA GLY A 98 14.87 -7.57 5.31
C GLY A 98 13.63 -6.69 5.07
N TRP A 99 12.44 -7.16 5.43
CA TRP A 99 11.22 -6.36 5.35
C TRP A 99 11.10 -5.39 6.53
N GLU A 100 10.64 -4.18 6.25
CA GLU A 100 10.37 -3.16 7.24
C GLU A 100 8.90 -3.19 7.66
N PHE A 101 8.67 -3.36 8.96
CA PHE A 101 7.34 -3.31 9.55
C PHE A 101 7.01 -1.91 10.03
N ILE A 102 5.93 -1.33 9.51
CA ILE A 102 5.42 -0.07 10.02
C ILE A 102 4.09 -0.31 10.75
N ASN A 103 4.16 -0.19 12.07
CA ASN A 103 3.00 -0.19 12.97
C ASN A 103 2.76 1.19 13.58
N HIS A 104 2.85 2.23 12.75
CA HIS A 104 2.67 3.61 13.19
C HIS A 104 1.19 4.03 13.25
N TRP A 105 0.29 3.14 12.82
CA TRP A 105 -1.13 3.41 12.87
C TRP A 105 -1.78 2.70 14.05
N ASP A 106 -2.34 3.50 14.96
CA ASP A 106 -3.16 3.00 16.07
C ASP A 106 -4.31 2.14 15.51
N GLU A 107 -4.37 0.89 15.96
CA GLU A 107 -5.44 -0.06 15.64
C GLU A 107 -6.83 0.53 15.94
N GLY A 108 -6.93 1.40 16.97
CA GLY A 108 -8.13 2.17 17.27
C GLY A 108 -8.50 3.16 16.16
N ARG A 109 -7.53 3.91 15.62
CA ARG A 109 -7.73 4.81 14.47
C ARG A 109 -8.14 4.03 13.22
N ARG A 110 -7.48 2.90 12.93
CA ARG A 110 -7.83 2.00 11.84
C ARG A 110 -9.29 1.55 11.91
N LYS A 111 -9.71 1.01 13.07
CA LYS A 111 -11.09 0.51 13.26
C LYS A 111 -12.14 1.61 13.12
N ARG A 112 -11.90 2.80 13.69
CA ARG A 112 -12.83 3.93 13.56
C ARG A 112 -13.02 4.31 12.09
N GLU A 113 -11.93 4.35 11.33
CA GLU A 113 -11.98 4.76 9.95
C GLU A 113 -12.66 3.70 9.06
N ILE A 114 -12.33 2.42 9.23
CA ILE A 114 -13.02 1.33 8.53
C ILE A 114 -14.52 1.36 8.81
N ASN A 115 -14.92 1.56 10.07
CA ASN A 115 -16.34 1.67 10.43
C ASN A 115 -17.00 2.89 9.78
N ARG A 116 -16.31 4.04 9.72
CA ARG A 116 -16.79 5.25 9.03
C ARG A 116 -16.98 5.02 7.54
N LEU A 117 -16.08 4.28 6.90
CA LEU A 117 -16.13 3.97 5.47
C LEU A 117 -17.21 2.93 5.15
N ALA A 118 -17.37 1.92 6.01
CA ALA A 118 -18.40 0.90 5.87
C ALA A 118 -19.82 1.48 5.93
N THR A 119 -20.05 2.56 6.68
CA THR A 119 -21.37 3.24 6.70
C THR A 119 -21.64 4.11 5.48
N GLN A 120 -20.62 4.35 4.64
CA GLN A 120 -20.72 5.17 3.43
C GLN A 120 -20.87 4.35 2.15
N CYS A 121 -20.62 3.03 2.20
CA CYS A 121 -20.83 2.13 1.08
C CYS A 121 -22.27 1.58 1.07
N PRO A 122 -22.96 1.54 -0.08
CA PRO A 122 -24.21 0.80 -0.20
C PRO A 122 -23.96 -0.70 0.05
N PRO A 123 -24.94 -1.44 0.60
CA PRO A 123 -24.81 -2.89 0.77
C PRO A 123 -24.60 -3.54 -0.61
N GLN A 124 -23.57 -4.40 -0.70
CA GLN A 124 -23.31 -5.24 -1.87
C GLN A 124 -24.41 -6.29 -2.08
#